data_AF-A0AAU1NF22-F1
#
_entry.id   AF-A0AAU1NF22-F1
#
_cell.length_a   1.000
_cell.length_b   1.000
_cell.length_c   1.000
_cell.angle_alpha   90.00
_cell.angle_beta   90.00
_cell.angle_gamma   90.00
#
_symmetry.space_group_name_H-M   'P 1'
#
loop_
_entity.id
_entity.type
_entity.pdbx_description
1 polymer ?
#
loop_
_entity_poly.entity_id
_entity_poly.type
_entity_poly.pdbx_seq_one_letter_code
_entity_poly.pdbx_strand_id
1 'polypeptide(L)'
;MIKGLFSADIAMSFPLARVLHDEVEDSIFRTWEARRKWLNTAFGINVSGDKASQDFDAVIDLRNSVVHGDSQLTDLQLGKVKDLFRLKEQYVRILSAQVNGRMITLPSDVAIRSATVSRDFVLHFDKVLLSKFPALTVRAS
;
A
#
# COMPACT_ATOMS: atom_id res chain seq x y z
N MET A 1 -0.42 12.96 -15.32
CA MET A 1 0.90 12.82 -15.96
C MET A 1 1.15 11.39 -16.48
N ILE A 2 0.74 10.32 -15.77
CA ILE A 2 0.79 8.93 -16.29
C ILE A 2 -0.19 8.68 -17.47
N LYS A 3 -1.39 9.27 -17.43
CA LYS A 3 -2.39 9.15 -18.53
C LYS A 3 -1.87 9.56 -19.91
N GLY A 4 -0.92 10.51 -19.96
CA GLY A 4 -0.34 10.99 -21.22
C GLY A 4 0.65 10.02 -21.86
N LEU A 5 1.29 9.15 -21.07
CA LEU A 5 2.25 8.15 -21.56
C LEU A 5 1.55 7.02 -22.31
N PHE A 6 0.38 6.58 -21.83
CA PHE A 6 -0.39 5.51 -22.47
C PHE A 6 -1.14 5.99 -23.72
N SER A 7 -1.63 7.23 -23.73
CA SER A 7 -2.36 7.78 -24.90
C SER A 7 -1.51 7.89 -26.18
N ALA A 8 -0.18 7.87 -26.07
CA ALA A 8 0.75 7.94 -27.19
C ALA A 8 1.29 6.57 -27.64
N ASP A 9 0.92 5.49 -26.96
CA ASP A 9 1.42 4.15 -27.26
C ASP A 9 0.65 3.52 -28.43
N ILE A 10 1.38 2.93 -29.37
CA ILE A 10 0.82 2.21 -30.53
C ILE A 10 -0.09 1.07 -30.07
N ALA A 11 0.19 0.45 -28.91
CA ALA A 11 -0.66 -0.57 -28.32
C ALA A 11 -2.08 -0.04 -28.00
N MET A 12 -2.24 1.23 -27.64
CA MET A 12 -3.53 1.83 -27.31
C MET A 12 -4.39 2.19 -28.54
N SER A 13 -3.84 2.00 -29.76
CA SER A 13 -4.62 2.10 -31.00
C SER A 13 -5.56 0.91 -31.22
N PHE A 14 -5.34 -0.21 -30.54
CA PHE A 14 -6.19 -1.39 -30.64
C PHE A 14 -7.39 -1.30 -29.67
N PRO A 15 -8.64 -1.48 -30.14
CA PRO A 15 -9.83 -1.40 -29.29
C PRO A 15 -9.80 -2.34 -28.09
N LEU A 16 -9.29 -3.57 -28.28
CA LEU A 16 -9.13 -4.55 -27.21
C LEU A 16 -8.13 -4.10 -26.15
N ALA A 17 -6.99 -3.53 -26.56
CA ALA A 17 -5.96 -3.04 -25.65
C ALA A 17 -6.48 -1.86 -24.82
N ARG A 18 -7.31 -1.00 -25.41
CA ARG A 18 -7.93 0.12 -24.69
C ARG A 18 -8.94 -0.36 -23.64
N VAL A 19 -9.80 -1.33 -23.97
CA VAL A 19 -10.75 -1.90 -23.00
C VAL A 19 -10.02 -2.63 -21.87
N LEU A 20 -8.98 -3.40 -22.18
CA LEU A 20 -8.15 -4.06 -21.17
C LEU A 20 -7.38 -3.05 -20.32
N HIS A 21 -6.88 -1.97 -20.90
CA HIS A 21 -6.26 -0.88 -20.17
C HIS A 21 -7.25 -0.23 -19.21
N ASP A 22 -8.45 0.12 -19.67
CA ASP A 22 -9.47 0.76 -18.82
C ASP A 22 -9.88 -0.16 -17.66
N GLU A 23 -10.03 -1.47 -17.91
CA GLU A 23 -10.36 -2.47 -16.88
C GLU A 23 -9.21 -2.66 -15.87
N VAL A 24 -7.97 -2.65 -16.33
CA VAL A 24 -6.78 -2.77 -15.48
C VAL A 24 -6.50 -1.47 -14.72
N GLU A 25 -6.67 -0.31 -15.34
CA GLU A 25 -6.47 1.02 -14.77
C GLU A 25 -7.39 1.20 -13.55
N ASP A 26 -8.66 0.90 -13.71
CA ASP A 26 -9.66 0.99 -12.64
C ASP A 26 -9.32 0.10 -11.44
N SER A 27 -8.69 -1.06 -11.68
CA SER A 27 -8.29 -2.00 -10.64
C SER A 27 -7.10 -1.51 -9.80
N ILE A 28 -6.12 -0.85 -10.42
CA ILE A 28 -4.90 -0.33 -9.77
C ILE A 28 -5.25 0.76 -8.75
N PHE A 29 -6.32 1.52 -8.99
CA PHE A 29 -6.67 2.64 -8.11
C PHE A 29 -7.49 2.24 -6.88
N ARG A 30 -8.03 1.02 -6.82
CA ARG A 30 -8.98 0.61 -5.76
C ARG A 30 -8.32 0.22 -4.43
N THR A 31 -7.29 -0.62 -4.43
CA THR A 31 -6.68 -1.12 -3.19
C THR A 31 -5.15 -1.19 -3.29
N TRP A 32 -4.48 -1.15 -2.13
CA TRP A 32 -3.03 -1.36 -2.05
C TRP A 32 -2.62 -2.77 -2.52
N GLU A 33 -3.45 -3.77 -2.24
CA GLU A 33 -3.24 -5.13 -2.73
C GLU A 33 -3.31 -5.22 -4.26
N ALA A 34 -4.28 -4.54 -4.89
CA ALA A 34 -4.39 -4.49 -6.34
C ALA A 34 -3.16 -3.82 -6.98
N ARG A 35 -2.65 -2.73 -6.39
CA ARG A 35 -1.39 -2.09 -6.83
C ARG A 35 -0.21 -3.05 -6.78
N ARG A 36 -0.04 -3.78 -5.67
CA ARG A 36 1.04 -4.76 -5.51
C ARG A 36 0.91 -5.93 -6.48
N LYS A 37 -0.30 -6.46 -6.66
CA LYS A 37 -0.57 -7.52 -7.64
C LYS A 37 -0.20 -7.07 -9.05
N TRP A 38 -0.60 -5.85 -9.42
CA TRP A 38 -0.28 -5.30 -10.72
C TRP A 38 1.23 -5.08 -10.91
N LEU A 39 1.94 -4.53 -9.91
CA LEU A 39 3.40 -4.39 -9.95
C LEU A 39 4.11 -5.72 -10.18
N ASN A 40 3.62 -6.80 -9.56
CA ASN A 40 4.15 -8.13 -9.78
C ASN A 40 3.79 -8.66 -11.18
N THR A 41 2.54 -8.51 -11.63
CA THR A 41 2.15 -9.03 -12.95
C THR A 41 2.83 -8.28 -14.10
N ALA A 42 2.89 -6.95 -14.05
CA ALA A 42 3.39 -6.12 -15.15
C ALA A 42 4.92 -5.99 -15.14
N PHE A 43 5.54 -5.88 -13.96
CA PHE A 43 6.98 -5.62 -13.84
C PHE A 43 7.72 -6.72 -13.08
N GLY A 44 7.03 -7.73 -12.56
CA GLY A 44 7.59 -8.77 -11.66
C GLY A 44 8.22 -8.18 -10.41
N ILE A 45 7.78 -7.00 -9.97
CA ILE A 45 8.22 -6.41 -8.71
C ILE A 45 7.34 -6.99 -7.61
N ASN A 46 7.94 -7.77 -6.72
CA ASN A 46 7.25 -8.29 -5.54
C ASN A 46 7.93 -7.76 -4.28
N VAL A 47 7.18 -6.96 -3.51
CA VAL A 47 7.58 -6.48 -2.18
C VAL A 47 6.71 -7.08 -1.08
N SER A 48 5.73 -7.92 -1.44
CA SER A 48 4.80 -8.51 -0.47
C SER A 48 5.51 -9.53 0.42
N GLY A 49 5.22 -9.52 1.71
CA GLY A 49 5.82 -10.44 2.68
C GLY A 49 7.09 -9.94 3.33
N ASP A 50 7.74 -8.90 2.78
CA ASP A 50 8.90 -8.27 3.42
C ASP A 50 8.48 -7.48 4.67
N LYS A 51 9.38 -7.40 5.66
CA LYS A 51 9.12 -6.68 6.91
C LYS A 51 8.64 -5.24 6.67
N ALA A 52 9.30 -4.49 5.80
CA ALA A 52 8.93 -3.11 5.49
C ALA A 52 7.51 -3.00 4.93
N SER A 53 7.10 -3.95 4.09
CA SER A 53 5.75 -4.01 3.52
C SER A 53 4.70 -4.42 4.56
N GLN A 54 5.02 -5.38 5.42
CA GLN A 54 4.13 -5.78 6.52
C GLN A 54 3.93 -4.66 7.54
N ASP A 55 5.00 -3.91 7.85
CA ASP A 55 4.90 -2.76 8.74
C ASP A 55 4.06 -1.65 8.08
N PHE A 56 4.23 -1.42 6.78
CA PHE A 56 3.43 -0.48 6.02
C PHE A 56 1.95 -0.87 5.92
N ASP A 57 1.64 -2.16 5.83
CA ASP A 57 0.26 -2.65 5.89
C ASP A 57 -0.43 -2.23 7.21
N ALA A 58 0.29 -2.21 8.33
CA ALA A 58 -0.26 -1.71 9.60
C ALA A 58 -0.64 -0.22 9.51
N VAL A 59 0.11 0.60 8.78
CA VAL A 59 -0.22 2.02 8.55
C VAL A 59 -1.46 2.16 7.68
N ILE A 60 -1.57 1.35 6.62
CA ILE A 60 -2.74 1.32 5.75
C ILE A 60 -4.00 0.95 6.54
N ASP A 61 -3.91 -0.12 7.33
CA ASP A 61 -5.02 -0.61 8.15
C ASP A 61 -5.43 0.44 9.20
N LEU A 62 -4.46 1.08 9.85
CA LEU A 62 -4.73 2.16 10.80
C LEU A 62 -5.42 3.34 10.11
N ARG A 63 -4.92 3.78 8.95
CA ARG A 63 -5.54 4.84 8.15
C ARG A 63 -6.97 4.49 7.76
N ASN A 64 -7.22 3.24 7.38
CA ASN A 64 -8.58 2.80 7.03
C ASN A 64 -9.52 2.85 8.24
N SER A 65 -9.00 2.49 9.42
CA SER A 65 -9.75 2.59 10.69
C SER A 65 -10.09 4.05 11.02
N VAL A 66 -9.15 4.97 10.85
CA VAL A 66 -9.37 6.41 11.09
C VAL A 66 -10.36 7.00 10.07
N VAL A 67 -10.15 6.74 8.79
CA VAL A 67 -10.92 7.39 7.71
C VAL A 67 -12.32 6.80 7.54
N HIS A 68 -12.49 5.50 7.76
CA HIS A 68 -13.75 4.81 7.49
C HIS A 68 -14.44 4.27 8.75
N GLY A 69 -13.72 4.16 9.86
CA GLY A 69 -14.25 3.62 11.12
C GLY A 69 -14.40 4.64 12.23
N ASP A 70 -14.21 5.95 11.96
CA ASP A 70 -14.28 7.01 12.97
C ASP A 70 -13.36 6.73 14.18
N SER A 71 -12.11 6.38 13.89
CA SER A 71 -11.11 5.93 14.88
C SER A 71 -11.44 4.60 15.58
N GLN A 72 -12.31 3.80 14.97
CA GLN A 72 -12.59 2.42 15.38
C GLN A 72 -12.18 1.42 14.30
N LEU A 73 -11.96 0.18 14.71
CA LEU A 73 -11.82 -0.93 13.77
C LEU A 73 -13.13 -1.10 12.99
N THR A 74 -13.01 -1.12 11.66
CA THR A 74 -14.14 -1.30 10.76
C THR A 74 -14.72 -2.71 10.86
N ASP A 75 -16.00 -2.89 10.51
CA ASP A 75 -16.62 -4.22 10.52
C ASP A 75 -15.92 -5.20 9.56
N LEU A 76 -15.33 -4.70 8.46
CA LEU A 76 -14.51 -5.49 7.56
C LEU A 76 -13.24 -6.02 8.23
N GLN A 77 -12.59 -5.22 9.08
CA GLN A 77 -11.41 -5.64 9.86
C GLN A 77 -11.77 -6.61 10.99
N LEU A 78 -13.02 -6.56 11.46
CA LEU A 78 -13.53 -7.42 12.53
C LEU A 78 -14.21 -8.69 12.02
N GLY A 79 -14.35 -8.85 10.71
CA GLY A 79 -15.01 -9.99 10.08
C GLY A 79 -14.39 -11.35 10.43
N LYS A 80 -13.15 -11.37 10.94
CA LYS A 80 -12.51 -12.56 11.51
C LYS A 80 -11.83 -12.21 12.83
N VAL A 81 -12.19 -12.91 13.91
CA VAL A 81 -11.63 -12.69 15.26
C VAL A 81 -10.10 -12.81 15.30
N LYS A 82 -9.50 -13.66 14.45
CA LYS A 82 -8.04 -13.77 14.33
C LYS A 82 -7.38 -12.49 13.81
N ASP A 83 -8.05 -11.75 12.93
CA ASP A 83 -7.55 -10.50 12.38
C ASP A 83 -7.57 -9.38 13.42
N LEU A 84 -8.53 -9.39 14.36
CA LEU A 84 -8.55 -8.44 15.48
C LEU A 84 -7.29 -8.55 16.35
N PHE A 85 -6.90 -9.77 16.76
CA PHE A 85 -5.70 -9.96 17.58
C PHE A 85 -4.42 -9.58 16.82
N ARG A 86 -4.33 -9.96 15.55
CA ARG A 86 -3.22 -9.59 14.67
C ARG A 86 -3.10 -8.07 14.54
N LEU A 87 -4.21 -7.38 14.24
CA LEU A 87 -4.24 -5.92 14.09
C LEU A 87 -3.86 -5.23 15.39
N LYS A 88 -4.39 -5.69 16.53
CA LYS A 88 -4.02 -5.18 17.85
C LYS A 88 -2.52 -5.31 18.11
N GLU A 89 -1.94 -6.48 17.87
CA GLU A 89 -0.51 -6.71 18.06
C GLU A 89 0.31 -5.80 17.14
N GLN A 90 -0.06 -5.70 15.86
CA GLN A 90 0.62 -4.86 14.88
C GLN A 90 0.56 -3.38 15.25
N TYR A 91 -0.61 -2.86 15.63
CA TYR A 91 -0.79 -1.45 16.00
C TYR A 91 0.04 -1.08 17.23
N VAL A 92 0.06 -1.95 18.24
CA VAL A 92 0.85 -1.72 19.46
C VAL A 92 2.35 -1.80 19.16
N ARG A 93 2.79 -2.85 18.47
CA ARG A 93 4.21 -3.12 18.26
C ARG A 93 4.87 -2.17 17.28
N ILE A 94 4.18 -1.83 16.19
CA ILE A 94 4.75 -1.10 15.05
C ILE A 94 4.47 0.40 15.21
N LEU A 95 3.21 0.74 15.51
CA LEU A 95 2.75 2.13 15.50
C LEU A 95 2.60 2.72 16.91
N SER A 96 2.71 1.91 17.96
CA SER A 96 2.44 2.32 19.35
C SER A 96 1.02 2.85 19.58
N ALA A 97 0.10 2.53 18.66
CA ALA A 97 -1.32 2.79 18.84
C ALA A 97 -1.92 1.76 19.82
N GLN A 98 -2.89 2.19 20.61
CA GLN A 98 -3.57 1.32 21.57
C GLN A 98 -4.94 0.90 21.03
N VAL A 99 -5.31 -0.36 21.25
CA VAL A 99 -6.61 -0.90 20.81
C VAL A 99 -7.36 -1.45 22.01
N ASN A 100 -8.50 -0.81 22.32
CA ASN A 100 -9.41 -1.17 23.41
C ASN A 100 -10.76 -1.59 22.83
N GLY A 101 -10.96 -2.90 22.68
CA GLY A 101 -12.10 -3.45 21.96
C GLY A 101 -12.07 -3.01 20.50
N ARG A 102 -13.02 -2.18 20.09
CA ARG A 102 -13.07 -1.59 18.75
C ARG A 102 -12.40 -0.22 18.66
N MET A 103 -12.22 0.48 19.79
CA MET A 103 -11.67 1.83 19.78
C MET A 103 -10.15 1.82 19.66
N ILE A 104 -9.63 2.75 18.86
CA ILE A 104 -8.21 2.97 18.68
C ILE A 104 -7.84 4.32 19.31
N THR A 105 -6.89 4.30 20.22
CA THR A 105 -6.29 5.51 20.77
C THR A 105 -4.99 5.78 20.03
N LEU A 106 -4.80 7.01 19.58
CA LEU A 106 -3.61 7.47 18.85
C LEU A 106 -2.78 8.41 19.73
N PRO A 107 -1.76 7.91 20.45
CA PRO A 107 -0.79 8.79 21.08
C PRO A 107 -0.01 9.64 20.06
N SER A 108 0.65 10.70 20.52
CA SER A 108 1.35 11.64 19.65
C SER A 108 2.53 11.04 18.89
N ASP A 109 3.14 9.95 19.38
CA ASP A 109 4.25 9.26 18.72
C ASP A 109 3.81 8.42 17.51
N VAL A 110 2.52 8.09 17.40
CA VAL A 110 1.96 7.33 16.27
C VAL A 110 2.22 8.05 14.95
N ALA A 111 2.15 9.38 14.92
CA ALA A 111 2.42 10.15 13.70
C ALA A 111 3.87 9.98 13.23
N ILE A 112 4.82 10.08 14.16
CA ILE A 112 6.26 9.90 13.89
C ILE A 112 6.55 8.48 13.43
N ARG A 113 5.96 7.48 14.10
CA ARG A 113 6.12 6.07 13.73
C ARG A 113 5.51 5.76 12.36
N SER A 114 4.32 6.26 12.08
CA SER A 114 3.65 6.07 10.79
C SER A 114 4.46 6.69 9.65
N ALA A 115 5.02 7.88 9.85
CA ALA A 115 5.90 8.52 8.88
C ALA A 115 7.20 7.73 8.66
N THR A 116 7.80 7.23 9.76
CA THR A 116 9.01 6.41 9.72
C THR A 116 8.79 5.12 8.93
N VAL A 117 7.73 4.38 9.25
CA VAL A 117 7.36 3.15 8.54
C VAL A 117 7.08 3.41 7.06
N SER A 118 6.37 4.51 6.74
CA SER A 118 6.09 4.88 5.35
C SER A 118 7.36 5.21 4.57
N ARG A 119 8.29 5.96 5.17
CA ARG A 119 9.61 6.24 4.60
C ARG A 119 10.38 4.95 4.35
N ASP A 120 10.45 4.07 5.33
CA ASP A 120 11.23 2.84 5.24
C ASP A 120 10.68 1.90 4.16
N PHE A 121 9.35 1.85 4.00
CA PHE A 121 8.72 1.17 2.88
C PHE A 121 9.11 1.77 1.53
N VAL A 122 9.08 3.10 1.37
CA VAL A 122 9.48 3.76 0.12
C VAL A 122 10.93 3.46 -0.23
N LEU A 123 11.85 3.53 0.75
CA LEU A 123 13.26 3.22 0.54
C LEU A 123 13.48 1.74 0.18
N HIS A 124 12.75 0.83 0.83
CA HIS A 124 12.80 -0.59 0.48
C HIS A 124 12.27 -0.84 -0.94
N PHE A 125 11.12 -0.25 -1.27
CA PHE A 125 10.52 -0.35 -2.59
C PHE A 125 11.47 0.17 -3.68
N ASP A 126 12.09 1.32 -3.45
CA ASP A 126 13.07 1.92 -4.37
C ASP A 126 14.27 1.00 -4.58
N LYS A 127 14.81 0.40 -3.51
CA LYS A 127 15.89 -0.59 -3.60
C LYS A 127 15.50 -1.81 -4.44
N VAL A 128 14.29 -2.35 -4.24
CA VAL A 128 13.79 -3.50 -5.02
C VAL A 128 13.62 -3.10 -6.48
N LEU A 129 13.06 -1.92 -6.74
CA LEU A 129 12.88 -1.36 -8.08
C LEU A 129 14.21 -1.18 -8.80
N LEU A 130 15.20 -0.54 -8.17
CA LEU A 130 16.53 -0.31 -8.76
C LEU A 130 17.33 -1.60 -8.96
N SER A 131 17.13 -2.62 -8.14
CA SER A 131 17.76 -3.93 -8.37
C SER A 131 17.26 -4.60 -9.65
N LYS A 132 15.99 -4.35 -10.01
CA LYS A 132 15.35 -4.92 -11.20
C LYS A 132 15.48 -4.04 -12.44
N PHE A 133 15.46 -2.73 -12.25
CA PHE A 133 15.54 -1.72 -13.31
C PHE A 133 16.63 -0.68 -12.98
N PRO A 134 17.93 -1.04 -13.06
CA PRO A 134 19.02 -0.13 -12.69
C PRO A 134 19.06 1.16 -13.51
N ALA A 135 18.51 1.13 -14.74
CA ALA A 135 18.44 2.30 -15.62
C ALA A 135 17.53 3.42 -15.09
N LEU A 136 16.67 3.15 -14.11
CA LEU A 136 15.79 4.15 -13.48
C LEU A 136 16.49 5.01 -12.41
N THR A 137 17.80 4.84 -12.21
CA THR A 137 18.55 5.64 -11.24
C THR A 137 18.47 7.12 -11.62
N VAL A 138 17.75 7.91 -10.84
CA VAL A 138 17.73 9.37 -10.98
C VAL A 138 19.05 9.90 -10.47
N ARG A 139 19.87 10.48 -11.36
CA ARG A 139 21.00 11.31 -10.91
C ARG A 139 20.41 12.52 -10.20
N ALA A 140 20.63 12.63 -8.89
CA ALA A 140 20.34 13.87 -8.18
C ALA A 140 21.24 14.96 -8.78
N SER A 141 20.63 15.82 -9.60
CA SER A 141 21.20 17.10 -10.06
C SER A 141 21.07 18.14 -8.97
#